data_AF-A0A925XPL7-F1
#
_entry.id   AF-A0A925XPL7-F1
#
_cell.length_a   1.000
_cell.length_b   1.000
_cell.length_c   1.000
_cell.angle_alpha   90.00
_cell.angle_beta   90.00
_cell.angle_gamma   90.00
#
_symmetry.space_group_name_H-M   'P 1'
#
loop_
_entity.id
_entity.type
_entity.pdbx_description
1 polymer ?
#
loop_
_entity_poly.entity_id
_entity_poly.type
_entity_poly.pdbx_seq_one_letter_code
_entity_poly.pdbx_strand_id
1 'polypeptide(L)'
;MGSNNNGSRSATLAVGCGAGFSGDRVDAPGPVVRTLMERGGPAVMMFEMLAERTLALAQLARKANPELGYETLLELVLRPILADCINHNITIVGNFGAANPRGAAAMIHRLARELGLRVPRVAVVEGDDLSGVNGRQIVRDALQGDFDERRFVCANAYQGAFAIADAITAGAQVVVTGRVADPSLTLAPAIAHFGWTEADLDPMAGATMAGHLLECGAQVSGGYFADPGYKDVPGLDDVGFPIAEIASDGSCIVTKA
;
A
#
# COMPACT_ATOMS: atom_id res chain seq x y z
N MET A 1 27.11 34.25 -17.79
CA MET A 1 25.68 34.42 -17.43
C MET A 1 24.93 33.26 -18.06
N GLY A 2 24.31 32.32 -17.35
CA GLY A 2 24.31 32.00 -15.94
C GLY A 2 24.33 30.47 -15.80
N SER A 3 25.13 29.96 -14.87
CA SER A 3 25.06 28.57 -14.43
C SER A 3 23.76 28.40 -13.67
N ASN A 4 22.81 27.65 -14.23
CA ASN A 4 21.62 27.23 -13.50
C ASN A 4 22.04 26.21 -12.44
N ASN A 5 22.25 26.75 -11.25
CA ASN A 5 22.44 26.02 -10.01
C ASN A 5 21.06 25.49 -9.58
N ASN A 6 20.64 24.34 -10.12
CA ASN A 6 19.40 23.70 -9.70
C ASN A 6 19.69 22.89 -8.44
N GLY A 7 19.38 23.50 -7.31
CA GLY A 7 19.68 22.99 -5.98
C GLY A 7 19.10 21.60 -5.71
N SER A 8 20.00 20.69 -5.32
CA SER A 8 19.81 19.59 -4.35
C SER A 8 18.40 19.48 -3.77
N ARG A 9 17.53 18.73 -4.44
CA ARG A 9 16.42 18.03 -3.78
C ARG A 9 16.98 16.68 -3.31
N SER A 10 16.64 16.29 -2.08
CA SER A 10 17.01 15.01 -1.49
C SER A 10 16.85 13.85 -2.50
N ALA A 11 17.90 13.02 -2.59
CA ALA A 11 18.29 12.27 -3.79
C ALA A 11 17.43 11.06 -4.18
N THR A 12 16.53 10.58 -3.32
CA THR A 12 15.66 9.43 -3.58
C THR A 12 14.39 9.50 -2.70
N LEU A 13 13.31 8.87 -3.13
CA LEU A 13 12.13 8.57 -2.33
C LEU A 13 12.30 7.19 -1.67
N ALA A 14 12.16 7.09 -0.35
CA ALA A 14 12.10 5.78 0.31
C ALA A 14 10.65 5.29 0.42
N VAL A 15 10.40 4.05 0.01
CA VAL A 15 9.13 3.36 0.23
C VAL A 15 9.42 2.10 1.04
N GLY A 16 8.89 2.02 2.25
CA GLY A 16 9.00 0.82 3.09
C GLY A 16 7.79 -0.10 2.94
N CYS A 17 8.00 -1.40 3.06
CA CYS A 17 6.93 -2.40 3.13
C CYS A 17 6.50 -2.66 4.58
N GLY A 18 5.23 -2.44 4.90
CA GLY A 18 4.69 -2.60 6.25
C GLY A 18 3.94 -3.91 6.45
N ALA A 19 3.47 -4.50 5.35
CA ALA A 19 2.88 -5.83 5.24
C ALA A 19 2.83 -6.22 3.77
N GLY A 20 2.92 -7.53 3.48
CA GLY A 20 2.74 -8.08 2.15
C GLY A 20 1.46 -8.88 1.92
N PHE A 21 0.65 -9.10 2.96
CA PHE A 21 -0.65 -9.73 2.87
C PHE A 21 -1.51 -9.47 4.12
N SER A 22 -2.81 -9.71 4.02
CA SER A 22 -3.71 -9.69 5.19
C SER A 22 -3.33 -10.80 6.17
N GLY A 23 -3.05 -10.45 7.43
CA GLY A 23 -2.59 -11.40 8.44
C GLY A 23 -1.08 -11.60 8.51
N ASP A 24 -0.30 -10.76 7.83
CA ASP A 24 1.16 -10.71 7.96
C ASP A 24 1.59 -10.25 9.37
N ARG A 25 2.89 -10.27 9.61
CA ARG A 25 3.56 -9.85 10.85
C ARG A 25 3.20 -8.42 11.25
N VAL A 26 2.55 -8.29 12.39
CA VAL A 26 2.12 -6.99 12.95
C VAL A 26 3.25 -6.20 13.61
N ASP A 27 4.40 -6.84 13.83
CA ASP A 27 5.61 -6.24 14.40
C ASP A 27 6.57 -5.68 13.33
N ALA A 28 6.38 -6.03 12.06
CA ALA A 28 7.19 -5.57 10.93
C ALA A 28 7.19 -4.04 10.68
N PRO A 29 6.07 -3.30 10.84
CA PRO A 29 6.05 -1.86 10.51
C PRO A 29 6.95 -1.00 11.40
N GLY A 30 7.11 -1.39 12.68
CA GLY A 30 7.88 -0.63 13.65
C GLY A 30 9.35 -0.41 13.25
N PRO A 31 10.13 -1.48 13.01
CA PRO A 31 11.47 -1.38 12.45
C PRO A 31 11.54 -0.55 11.17
N VAL A 32 10.63 -0.78 10.22
CA VAL A 32 10.62 -0.06 8.93
C VAL A 32 10.47 1.44 9.14
N VAL A 33 9.53 1.88 9.98
CA VAL A 33 9.35 3.30 10.30
C VAL A 33 10.58 3.90 10.98
N ARG A 34 11.23 3.18 11.90
CA ARG A 34 12.49 3.63 12.51
C ARG A 34 13.59 3.83 11.47
N THR A 35 13.78 2.87 10.57
CA THR A 35 14.78 2.98 9.49
C THR A 35 14.47 4.16 8.54
N LEU A 36 13.20 4.39 8.20
CA LEU A 36 12.79 5.55 7.40
C LEU A 36 13.07 6.87 8.11
N MET A 37 12.83 6.95 9.43
CA MET A 37 13.14 8.12 10.25
C MET A 37 14.65 8.39 10.36
N GLU A 38 15.45 7.35 10.56
CA GLU A 38 16.92 7.42 10.64
C GLU A 38 17.55 7.83 9.30
N ARG A 39 17.02 7.32 8.19
CA ARG A 39 17.41 7.75 6.84
C ARG A 39 17.11 9.24 6.63
N GLY A 40 15.94 9.69 7.10
CA GLY A 40 15.42 11.02 6.81
C GLY A 40 15.04 11.22 5.34
N GLY A 41 14.58 12.43 5.02
CA GLY A 41 14.12 12.78 3.67
C GLY A 41 12.72 12.25 3.34
N PRO A 42 12.31 12.28 2.06
CA PRO A 42 11.00 11.82 1.62
C PRO A 42 10.84 10.31 1.86
N ALA A 43 9.75 9.93 2.52
CA ALA A 43 9.48 8.55 2.90
C ALA A 43 7.98 8.22 2.87
N VAL A 44 7.67 6.98 2.51
CA VAL A 44 6.31 6.41 2.50
C VAL A 44 6.33 5.02 3.11
N MET A 45 5.27 4.69 3.83
CA MET A 45 4.98 3.36 4.37
C MET A 45 3.84 2.75 3.55
N MET A 46 4.13 1.70 2.79
CA MET A 46 3.11 0.98 2.01
C MET A 46 2.63 -0.27 2.74
N PHE A 47 1.34 -0.58 2.60
CA PHE A 47 0.70 -1.77 3.17
C PHE A 47 -0.08 -2.51 2.10
N GLU A 48 0.49 -3.62 1.63
CA GLU A 48 -0.22 -4.59 0.80
C GLU A 48 -0.89 -5.61 1.72
N MET A 49 -2.21 -5.57 1.80
CA MET A 49 -3.01 -6.38 2.73
C MET A 49 -4.20 -7.04 2.05
N LEU A 50 -4.22 -7.14 0.72
CA LEU A 50 -5.39 -7.59 0.00
C LEU A 50 -5.05 -8.59 -1.10
N ALA A 51 -5.53 -9.82 -0.95
CA ALA A 51 -5.57 -10.84 -2.00
C ALA A 51 -7.03 -11.08 -2.47
N GLU A 52 -7.22 -11.81 -3.57
CA GLU A 52 -8.56 -12.08 -4.13
C GLU A 52 -9.45 -12.79 -3.11
N ARG A 53 -8.88 -13.77 -2.39
CA ARG A 53 -9.58 -14.51 -1.35
C ARG A 53 -9.99 -13.59 -0.18
N THR A 54 -9.11 -12.70 0.26
CA THR A 54 -9.39 -11.85 1.42
C THR A 54 -10.40 -10.76 1.07
N LEU A 55 -10.40 -10.25 -0.16
CA LEU A 55 -11.42 -9.32 -0.65
C LEU A 55 -12.82 -9.95 -0.66
N ALA A 56 -12.96 -11.20 -1.12
CA ALA A 56 -14.25 -11.90 -1.08
C ALA A 56 -14.76 -12.07 0.37
N LEU A 57 -13.88 -12.40 1.31
CA LEU A 57 -14.22 -12.49 2.74
C LEU A 57 -14.61 -11.12 3.32
N ALA A 58 -13.90 -10.07 2.96
CA ALA A 58 -14.21 -8.69 3.38
C ALA A 58 -15.58 -8.23 2.87
N GLN A 59 -15.95 -8.57 1.64
CA GLN A 59 -17.28 -8.29 1.08
C GLN A 59 -18.39 -9.04 1.82
N LEU A 60 -18.17 -10.32 2.14
CA LEU A 60 -19.12 -11.09 2.97
C LEU A 60 -19.27 -10.49 4.37
N ALA A 61 -18.17 -10.06 4.99
CA ALA A 61 -18.19 -9.39 6.30
C ALA A 61 -18.97 -8.07 6.24
N ARG A 62 -18.71 -7.22 5.24
CA ARG A 62 -19.42 -5.95 5.02
C ARG A 62 -20.92 -6.18 4.79
N LYS A 63 -21.29 -7.22 4.04
CA LYS A 63 -22.70 -7.58 3.80
C LYS A 63 -23.42 -7.98 5.08
N ALA A 64 -22.72 -8.66 5.99
CA ALA A 64 -23.27 -9.04 7.30
C ALA A 64 -23.34 -7.84 8.26
N ASN A 65 -22.33 -6.96 8.21
CA ASN A 65 -22.27 -5.73 9.00
C ASN A 65 -21.63 -4.59 8.19
N PRO A 66 -22.38 -3.53 7.83
CA PRO A 66 -21.87 -2.42 7.02
C PRO A 66 -20.66 -1.68 7.60
N GLU A 67 -20.41 -1.79 8.91
CA GLU A 67 -19.26 -1.18 9.59
C GLU A 67 -17.97 -2.00 9.45
N LEU A 68 -18.05 -3.24 8.94
CA LEU A 68 -16.91 -4.13 8.72
C LEU A 68 -16.48 -4.13 7.24
N GLY A 69 -15.51 -4.99 6.90
CA GLY A 69 -15.03 -5.19 5.52
C GLY A 69 -13.75 -4.44 5.17
N TYR A 70 -13.10 -3.80 6.13
CA TYR A 70 -11.69 -3.39 6.02
C TYR A 70 -10.80 -4.40 6.77
N GLU A 71 -9.48 -4.25 6.66
CA GLU A 71 -8.51 -5.12 7.33
C GLU A 71 -8.73 -5.18 8.85
N THR A 72 -8.97 -6.39 9.36
CA THR A 72 -9.27 -6.65 10.77
C THR A 72 -8.12 -6.32 11.72
N LEU A 73 -6.88 -6.44 11.27
CA LEU A 73 -5.68 -6.14 12.05
C LEU A 73 -5.23 -4.68 11.93
N LEU A 74 -5.94 -3.85 11.16
CA LEU A 74 -5.49 -2.50 10.81
C LEU A 74 -5.11 -1.65 12.03
N GLU A 75 -5.88 -1.74 13.11
CA GLU A 75 -5.56 -1.02 14.35
C GLU A 75 -4.25 -1.54 14.97
N LEU A 76 -4.06 -2.85 15.02
CA LEU A 76 -2.87 -3.48 15.60
C LEU A 76 -1.61 -3.08 14.83
N VAL A 77 -1.70 -2.97 13.50
CA VAL A 77 -0.57 -2.65 12.63
C VAL A 77 -0.25 -1.14 12.65
N LEU A 78 -1.27 -0.27 12.68
CA LEU A 78 -1.07 1.19 12.64
C LEU A 78 -0.83 1.83 14.01
N ARG A 79 -1.42 1.30 15.09
CA ARG A 79 -1.26 1.88 16.44
C ARG A 79 0.20 2.12 16.84
N PRO A 80 1.17 1.21 16.61
CA PRO A 80 2.55 1.44 17.03
C PRO A 80 3.29 2.51 16.21
N ILE A 81 2.82 2.81 14.99
CA ILE A 81 3.56 3.68 14.06
C ILE A 81 2.86 4.99 13.69
N LEU A 82 1.56 5.11 13.94
CA LEU A 82 0.75 6.23 13.43
C LEU A 82 1.28 7.59 13.92
N ALA A 83 1.70 7.68 15.18
CA ALA A 83 2.27 8.89 15.75
C ALA A 83 3.56 9.29 15.04
N ASP A 84 4.48 8.34 14.88
CA ASP A 84 5.78 8.55 14.23
C ASP A 84 5.61 8.96 12.77
N CYS A 85 4.75 8.25 12.02
CA CYS A 85 4.46 8.62 10.63
C CYS A 85 3.89 10.04 10.50
N ILE A 86 2.94 10.42 11.36
CA ILE A 86 2.33 11.76 11.34
C ILE A 86 3.33 12.85 11.72
N ASN A 87 4.20 12.60 12.70
CA ASN A 87 5.17 13.57 13.22
C ASN A 87 6.37 13.75 12.28
N HIS A 88 6.76 12.68 11.57
CA HIS A 88 7.88 12.69 10.64
C HIS A 88 7.48 12.87 9.17
N ASN A 89 6.19 13.14 8.89
CA ASN A 89 5.63 13.28 7.54
C ASN A 89 5.91 12.07 6.62
N ILE A 90 5.82 10.86 7.19
CA ILE A 90 5.86 9.61 6.44
C ILE A 90 4.41 9.32 6.02
N THR A 91 4.12 9.40 4.73
CA THR A 91 2.78 9.10 4.21
C THR A 91 2.51 7.60 4.33
N ILE A 92 1.32 7.22 4.76
CA ILE A 92 0.85 5.83 4.78
C ILE A 92 -0.03 5.60 3.55
N VAL A 93 0.20 4.53 2.81
CA VAL A 93 -0.63 4.13 1.66
C VAL A 93 -0.93 2.64 1.77
N GLY A 94 -2.19 2.25 1.56
CA GLY A 94 -2.50 0.82 1.59
C GLY A 94 -3.90 0.48 1.11
N ASN A 95 -4.03 -0.76 0.66
CA ASN A 95 -5.30 -1.35 0.23
C ASN A 95 -6.05 -2.08 1.36
N PHE A 96 -5.64 -1.82 2.61
CA PHE A 96 -6.30 -2.29 3.82
C PHE A 96 -7.74 -1.79 3.99
N GLY A 97 -8.22 -0.90 3.09
CA GLY A 97 -9.63 -0.57 2.99
C GLY A 97 -10.48 -1.75 2.51
N ALA A 98 -9.90 -2.67 1.74
CA ALA A 98 -10.55 -3.88 1.24
C ALA A 98 -11.94 -3.60 0.65
N ALA A 99 -13.00 -4.16 1.23
CA ALA A 99 -14.38 -3.91 0.82
C ALA A 99 -15.00 -2.66 1.44
N ASN A 100 -14.38 -2.05 2.46
CA ASN A 100 -14.89 -0.86 3.15
C ASN A 100 -13.81 0.21 3.42
N PRO A 101 -13.30 0.89 2.38
CA PRO A 101 -12.29 1.94 2.53
C PRO A 101 -12.70 3.08 3.47
N ARG A 102 -14.00 3.42 3.50
CA ARG A 102 -14.55 4.45 4.43
C ARG A 102 -14.52 4.00 5.89
N GLY A 103 -14.81 2.72 6.16
CA GLY A 103 -14.69 2.13 7.49
C GLY A 103 -13.26 2.16 8.00
N ALA A 104 -12.27 1.82 7.15
CA ALA A 104 -10.86 1.95 7.47
C ALA A 104 -10.48 3.40 7.82
N ALA A 105 -10.91 4.39 7.03
CA ALA A 105 -10.67 5.80 7.31
C ALA A 105 -11.26 6.25 8.65
N ALA A 106 -12.49 5.83 8.96
CA ALA A 106 -13.13 6.11 10.25
C ALA A 106 -12.37 5.49 11.43
N MET A 107 -11.86 4.27 11.26
CA MET A 107 -11.01 3.59 12.22
C MET A 107 -9.71 4.37 12.47
N ILE A 108 -9.02 4.79 11.40
CA ILE A 108 -7.79 5.61 11.49
C ILE A 108 -8.05 6.92 12.24
N HIS A 109 -9.17 7.60 11.97
CA HIS A 109 -9.55 8.81 12.71
C HIS A 109 -9.84 8.55 14.18
N ARG A 110 -10.48 7.41 14.52
CA ARG A 110 -10.68 6.98 15.91
C ARG A 110 -9.33 6.74 16.59
N LEU A 111 -8.44 5.97 15.97
CA LEU A 111 -7.11 5.67 16.48
C LEU A 111 -6.30 6.95 16.73
N ALA A 112 -6.33 7.91 15.79
CA ALA A 112 -5.66 9.20 15.96
C ALA A 112 -6.18 9.98 17.18
N ARG A 113 -7.50 9.99 17.42
CA ARG A 113 -8.10 10.63 18.61
C ARG A 113 -7.68 9.94 19.90
N GLU A 114 -7.70 8.61 19.93
CA GLU A 114 -7.30 7.83 21.11
C GLU A 114 -5.83 8.03 21.46
N LEU A 115 -4.96 8.21 20.46
CA LEU A 115 -3.54 8.51 20.63
C LEU A 115 -3.26 10.00 20.91
N GLY A 116 -4.28 10.86 20.95
CA GLY A 116 -4.11 12.30 21.17
C GLY A 116 -3.39 13.02 20.03
N LEU A 117 -3.41 12.47 18.81
CA LEU A 117 -2.73 13.02 17.64
C LEU A 117 -3.59 14.10 16.96
N ARG A 118 -2.93 15.00 16.22
CA ARG A 118 -3.63 15.85 15.26
C ARG A 118 -4.40 14.97 14.27
N VAL A 119 -5.61 15.38 13.90
CA VAL A 119 -6.45 14.60 12.97
C VAL A 119 -5.73 14.52 11.63
N PRO A 120 -5.33 13.31 11.16
CA PRO A 120 -4.64 13.17 9.89
C PRO A 120 -5.61 13.41 8.72
N ARG A 121 -5.09 13.98 7.65
CA ARG A 121 -5.83 14.06 6.39
C ARG A 121 -5.81 12.69 5.71
N VAL A 122 -6.96 12.04 5.70
CA VAL A 122 -7.15 10.71 5.10
C VAL A 122 -7.87 10.87 3.76
N ALA A 123 -7.28 10.34 2.70
CA ALA A 123 -7.94 10.22 1.39
C ALA A 123 -8.41 8.78 1.19
N VAL A 124 -9.54 8.64 0.52
CA VAL A 124 -10.16 7.35 0.23
C VAL A 124 -10.32 7.24 -1.29
N VAL A 125 -9.71 6.21 -1.89
CA VAL A 125 -9.83 5.90 -3.31
C VAL A 125 -10.85 4.77 -3.47
N GLU A 126 -11.93 5.05 -4.18
CA GLU A 126 -13.06 4.15 -4.44
C GLU A 126 -13.23 3.93 -5.96
N GLY A 127 -14.14 3.01 -6.31
CA GLY A 127 -14.51 2.72 -7.70
C GLY A 127 -13.99 1.38 -8.21
N ASP A 128 -13.31 0.61 -7.37
CA ASP A 128 -12.90 -0.75 -7.66
C ASP A 128 -14.07 -1.74 -7.64
N ASP A 129 -15.08 -1.54 -6.77
CA ASP A 129 -16.21 -2.45 -6.62
C ASP A 129 -17.19 -2.37 -7.81
N LEU A 130 -17.20 -3.44 -8.62
CA LEU A 130 -18.05 -3.66 -9.78
C LEU A 130 -19.25 -4.59 -9.46
N SER A 131 -19.59 -4.79 -8.20
CA SER A 131 -20.68 -5.70 -7.79
C SER A 131 -22.09 -5.16 -8.08
N GLY A 132 -22.20 -3.92 -8.57
CA GLY A 132 -23.43 -3.32 -9.05
C GLY A 132 -23.95 -3.90 -10.37
N VAL A 133 -25.11 -3.40 -10.83
CA VAL A 133 -25.80 -3.91 -12.04
C VAL A 133 -24.90 -3.89 -13.28
N ASN A 134 -24.19 -2.78 -13.51
CA ASN A 134 -23.33 -2.63 -14.69
C ASN A 134 -22.13 -3.58 -14.67
N GLY A 135 -21.46 -3.70 -13.53
CA GLY A 135 -20.30 -4.57 -13.42
C GLY A 135 -20.66 -6.07 -13.46
N ARG A 136 -21.83 -6.45 -12.92
CA ARG A 136 -22.39 -7.80 -13.12
C ARG A 136 -22.64 -8.11 -14.58
N GLN A 137 -23.03 -7.13 -15.39
CA GLN A 137 -23.17 -7.35 -16.83
C GLN A 137 -21.81 -7.65 -17.48
N ILE A 138 -20.76 -6.90 -17.14
CA ILE A 138 -19.39 -7.15 -17.59
C ILE A 138 -18.96 -8.58 -17.24
N VAL A 139 -19.21 -9.03 -16.01
CA VAL A 139 -18.86 -10.39 -15.57
C VAL A 139 -19.68 -11.45 -16.32
N ARG A 140 -20.98 -11.23 -16.54
CA ARG A 140 -21.83 -12.13 -17.33
C ARG A 140 -21.33 -12.30 -18.75
N ASP A 141 -20.98 -11.21 -19.40
CA ASP A 141 -20.47 -11.20 -20.77
C ASP A 141 -19.11 -11.94 -20.84
N ALA A 142 -18.23 -11.72 -19.86
CA ALA A 142 -16.93 -12.38 -19.78
C ALA A 142 -17.02 -13.90 -19.54
N LEU A 143 -18.02 -14.35 -18.77
CA LEU A 143 -18.23 -15.77 -18.45
C LEU A 143 -19.13 -16.51 -19.46
N GLN A 144 -19.58 -15.86 -20.52
CA GLN A 144 -20.32 -16.46 -21.65
C GLN A 144 -21.51 -17.36 -21.25
N GLY A 145 -22.17 -17.06 -20.14
CA GLY A 145 -23.35 -17.81 -19.65
C GLY A 145 -23.10 -18.72 -18.44
N ASP A 146 -21.85 -18.92 -18.01
CA ASP A 146 -21.51 -19.70 -16.80
C ASP A 146 -21.64 -18.90 -15.49
N PHE A 147 -22.24 -17.72 -15.55
CA PHE A 147 -22.42 -16.85 -14.40
C PHE A 147 -23.56 -17.35 -13.49
N ASP A 148 -23.20 -17.84 -12.31
CA ASP A 148 -24.15 -18.20 -11.26
C ASP A 148 -24.37 -17.04 -10.26
N GLU A 149 -25.48 -16.34 -10.42
CA GLU A 149 -25.94 -15.25 -9.54
C GLU A 149 -25.98 -15.65 -8.06
N ARG A 150 -26.25 -16.93 -7.74
CA ARG A 150 -26.34 -17.41 -6.35
C ARG A 150 -24.97 -17.54 -5.70
N ARG A 151 -23.92 -17.72 -6.51
CA ARG A 151 -22.52 -17.87 -6.05
C ARG A 151 -21.73 -16.58 -6.18
N PHE A 152 -22.29 -15.54 -6.81
CA PHE A 152 -21.63 -14.26 -6.97
C PHE A 152 -21.48 -13.54 -5.62
N VAL A 153 -20.23 -13.28 -5.23
CA VAL A 153 -19.89 -12.52 -4.03
C VAL A 153 -19.59 -11.07 -4.39
N CYS A 154 -18.59 -10.87 -5.25
CA CYS A 154 -18.18 -9.55 -5.71
C CYS A 154 -17.45 -9.63 -7.05
N ALA A 155 -17.26 -8.47 -7.67
CA ALA A 155 -16.34 -8.26 -8.78
C ALA A 155 -15.60 -6.96 -8.51
N ASN A 156 -14.28 -6.94 -8.71
CA ASN A 156 -13.46 -5.76 -8.45
C ASN A 156 -12.49 -5.52 -9.60
N ALA A 157 -12.30 -4.25 -9.95
CA ALA A 157 -11.28 -3.80 -10.89
C ALA A 157 -9.98 -3.46 -10.15
N TYR A 158 -8.84 -3.80 -10.74
CA TYR A 158 -7.54 -3.39 -10.24
C TYR A 158 -7.29 -1.96 -10.72
N GLN A 159 -7.49 -0.97 -9.83
CA GLN A 159 -7.22 0.43 -10.14
C GLN A 159 -5.70 0.69 -10.18
N GLY A 160 -5.28 1.68 -10.98
CA GLY A 160 -3.88 2.07 -11.11
C GLY A 160 -3.43 3.14 -10.10
N ALA A 161 -2.18 3.58 -10.25
CA ALA A 161 -1.48 4.46 -9.30
C ALA A 161 -1.93 5.94 -9.30
N PHE A 162 -2.45 6.48 -10.39
CA PHE A 162 -2.65 7.93 -10.52
C PHE A 162 -3.63 8.53 -9.50
N ALA A 163 -4.76 7.87 -9.21
CA ALA A 163 -5.71 8.38 -8.22
C ALA A 163 -5.12 8.42 -6.79
N ILE A 164 -4.21 7.50 -6.48
CA ILE A 164 -3.45 7.48 -5.23
C ILE A 164 -2.42 8.63 -5.24
N ALA A 165 -1.73 8.84 -6.37
CA ALA A 165 -0.75 9.92 -6.51
C ALA A 165 -1.40 11.31 -6.39
N ASP A 166 -2.58 11.50 -6.96
CA ASP A 166 -3.39 12.72 -6.82
C ASP A 166 -3.76 12.97 -5.36
N ALA A 167 -4.14 11.92 -4.62
CA ALA A 167 -4.45 12.02 -3.21
C ALA A 167 -3.22 12.44 -2.37
N ILE A 168 -2.06 11.85 -2.64
CA ILE A 168 -0.79 12.21 -1.99
C ILE A 168 -0.42 13.66 -2.31
N THR A 169 -0.46 14.05 -3.59
CA THR A 169 -0.16 15.41 -4.07
C THR A 169 -1.09 16.45 -3.47
N ALA A 170 -2.37 16.10 -3.29
CA ALA A 170 -3.32 16.97 -2.62
C ALA A 170 -3.00 17.18 -1.13
N GLY A 171 -2.10 16.40 -0.53
CA GLY A 171 -1.66 16.49 0.87
C GLY A 171 -2.30 15.44 1.80
N ALA A 172 -2.64 14.26 1.29
CA ALA A 172 -3.08 13.16 2.13
C ALA A 172 -1.89 12.58 2.91
N GLN A 173 -2.10 12.32 4.20
CA GLN A 173 -1.12 11.65 5.06
C GLN A 173 -1.36 10.16 5.17
N VAL A 174 -2.62 9.75 4.97
CA VAL A 174 -3.00 8.36 4.83
C VAL A 174 -3.88 8.25 3.59
N VAL A 175 -3.52 7.36 2.67
CA VAL A 175 -4.34 7.02 1.51
C VAL A 175 -4.84 5.60 1.68
N VAL A 176 -6.16 5.46 1.70
CA VAL A 176 -6.87 4.19 1.88
C VAL A 176 -7.51 3.81 0.57
N THR A 177 -7.25 2.60 0.09
CA THR A 177 -7.84 2.09 -1.15
C THR A 177 -8.61 0.79 -0.89
N GLY A 178 -9.51 0.45 -1.82
CA GLY A 178 -9.96 -0.92 -2.04
C GLY A 178 -8.94 -1.67 -2.91
N ARG A 179 -9.42 -2.42 -3.90
CA ARG A 179 -8.56 -3.14 -4.84
C ARG A 179 -7.83 -2.19 -5.81
N VAL A 180 -6.51 -2.28 -5.77
CA VAL A 180 -5.58 -1.63 -6.72
C VAL A 180 -4.65 -2.70 -7.28
N ALA A 181 -3.94 -2.40 -8.36
CA ALA A 181 -2.77 -3.19 -8.73
C ALA A 181 -1.70 -3.03 -7.64
N ASP A 182 -1.25 -4.15 -7.08
CA ASP A 182 -0.31 -4.25 -5.97
C ASP A 182 0.90 -3.29 -6.07
N PRO A 183 1.62 -3.15 -7.22
CA PRO A 183 2.76 -2.24 -7.30
C PRO A 183 2.35 -0.76 -7.28
N SER A 184 1.06 -0.44 -7.45
CA SER A 184 0.55 0.94 -7.39
C SER A 184 0.76 1.58 -6.03
N LEU A 185 0.83 0.79 -4.95
CA LEU A 185 1.11 1.28 -3.60
C LEU A 185 2.52 1.85 -3.46
N THR A 186 3.45 1.46 -4.35
CA THR A 186 4.82 1.99 -4.44
C THR A 186 4.97 3.00 -5.57
N LEU A 187 4.39 2.72 -6.74
CA LEU A 187 4.44 3.59 -7.90
C LEU A 187 3.76 4.95 -7.64
N ALA A 188 2.60 4.96 -6.98
CA ALA A 188 1.86 6.21 -6.74
C ALA A 188 2.63 7.24 -5.89
N PRO A 189 3.27 6.85 -4.77
CA PRO A 189 4.24 7.70 -4.08
C PRO A 189 5.33 8.29 -4.97
N ALA A 190 5.92 7.46 -5.85
CA ALA A 190 6.97 7.90 -6.77
C ALA A 190 6.44 8.92 -7.78
N ILE A 191 5.28 8.66 -8.38
CA ILE A 191 4.59 9.60 -9.29
C ILE A 191 4.34 10.94 -8.58
N ALA A 192 3.77 10.92 -7.38
CA ALA A 192 3.47 12.13 -6.62
C ALA A 192 4.74 12.90 -6.23
N HIS A 193 5.82 12.20 -5.87
CA HIS A 193 7.06 12.81 -5.44
C HIS A 193 7.84 13.45 -6.59
N PHE A 194 7.97 12.74 -7.72
CA PHE A 194 8.74 13.19 -8.87
C PHE A 194 7.93 14.01 -9.89
N GLY A 195 6.60 14.03 -9.75
CA GLY A 195 5.71 14.72 -10.68
C GLY A 195 5.64 14.05 -12.05
N TRP A 196 5.82 12.72 -12.11
CA TRP A 196 5.73 11.96 -13.35
C TRP A 196 4.30 12.00 -13.91
N THR A 197 4.22 11.89 -15.23
CA THR A 197 3.00 11.84 -16.02
C THR A 197 2.91 10.49 -16.72
N GLU A 198 1.78 10.23 -17.37
CA GLU A 198 1.61 9.02 -18.19
C GLU A 198 2.66 8.88 -19.31
N ALA A 199 3.34 9.97 -19.69
CA ALA A 199 4.40 9.96 -20.70
C ALA A 199 5.76 9.48 -20.17
N ASP A 200 5.96 9.47 -18.84
CA ASP A 200 7.24 9.13 -18.20
C ASP A 200 7.36 7.60 -18.01
N LEU A 201 7.28 6.85 -19.12
CA LEU A 201 7.15 5.39 -19.11
C LEU A 201 8.33 4.67 -18.47
N ASP A 202 9.56 5.05 -18.81
CA ASP A 202 10.78 4.40 -18.29
C ASP A 202 10.89 4.51 -16.76
N PRO A 203 10.81 5.71 -16.15
CA PRO A 203 10.87 5.81 -14.69
C PRO A 203 9.67 5.15 -14.00
N MET A 204 8.46 5.23 -14.59
CA MET A 204 7.30 4.50 -14.05
C MET A 204 7.50 2.99 -14.10
N ALA A 205 8.13 2.44 -15.15
CA ALA A 205 8.43 1.01 -15.23
C ALA A 205 9.42 0.59 -14.13
N GLY A 206 10.45 1.39 -13.87
CA GLY A 206 11.41 1.14 -12.78
C GLY A 206 10.76 1.15 -11.40
N ALA A 207 9.91 2.15 -11.12
CA ALA A 207 9.16 2.20 -9.86
C ALA A 207 8.09 1.11 -9.73
N THR A 208 7.48 0.66 -10.85
CA THR A 208 6.58 -0.49 -10.87
C THR A 208 7.31 -1.78 -10.49
N MET A 209 8.52 -1.98 -11.03
CA MET A 209 9.39 -3.09 -10.65
C MET A 209 9.75 -3.03 -9.16
N ALA A 210 10.10 -1.85 -8.64
CA ALA A 210 10.33 -1.68 -7.20
C ALA A 210 9.08 -2.05 -6.38
N GLY A 211 7.89 -1.70 -6.85
CA GLY A 211 6.62 -2.09 -6.22
C GLY A 211 6.45 -3.60 -6.11
N HIS A 212 6.69 -4.34 -7.20
CA HIS A 212 6.61 -5.81 -7.19
C HIS A 212 7.61 -6.47 -6.24
N LEU A 213 8.80 -5.87 -6.05
CA LEU A 213 9.77 -6.38 -5.08
C LEU A 213 9.31 -6.16 -3.62
N LEU A 214 8.50 -5.14 -3.37
CA LEU A 214 8.06 -4.74 -2.03
C LEU A 214 6.74 -5.38 -1.60
N GLU A 215 5.78 -5.57 -2.53
CA GLU A 215 4.39 -5.93 -2.23
C GLU A 215 4.21 -7.28 -1.52
N CYS A 216 5.19 -8.18 -1.60
CA CYS A 216 5.11 -9.50 -0.98
C CYS A 216 5.77 -9.59 0.42
N GLY A 217 6.08 -8.47 1.07
CA GLY A 217 6.69 -8.49 2.41
C GLY A 217 8.17 -8.85 2.36
N ALA A 218 8.62 -9.74 3.26
CA ALA A 218 10.03 -10.06 3.43
C ALA A 218 10.70 -10.88 2.30
N GLN A 219 10.03 -11.14 1.17
CA GLN A 219 10.54 -12.06 0.14
C GLN A 219 11.88 -11.61 -0.44
N VAL A 220 11.97 -10.35 -0.90
CA VAL A 220 13.19 -9.80 -1.52
C VAL A 220 14.32 -9.58 -0.52
N SER A 221 14.01 -9.52 0.79
CA SER A 221 14.97 -9.31 1.88
C SER A 221 15.47 -10.61 2.53
N GLY A 222 15.01 -11.77 2.07
CA GLY A 222 15.52 -13.10 2.45
C GLY A 222 14.46 -14.12 2.86
N GLY A 223 13.20 -13.72 3.02
CA GLY A 223 12.12 -14.58 3.50
C GLY A 223 11.83 -15.80 2.61
N TYR A 224 12.02 -15.67 1.29
CA TYR A 224 11.81 -16.77 0.33
C TYR A 224 13.08 -17.58 0.01
N PHE A 225 14.23 -17.18 0.55
CA PHE A 225 15.48 -17.94 0.36
C PHE A 225 15.53 -19.19 1.26
N ALA A 226 14.85 -19.14 2.40
CA ALA A 226 14.81 -20.22 3.37
C ALA A 226 13.99 -21.41 2.88
N ASP A 227 14.58 -22.59 2.99
CA ASP A 227 13.94 -23.87 2.72
C ASP A 227 14.40 -24.85 3.82
N PRO A 228 13.66 -24.96 4.94
CA PRO A 228 14.11 -25.71 6.11
C PRO A 228 14.59 -27.13 5.77
N GLY A 229 15.83 -27.44 6.13
CA GLY A 229 16.51 -28.71 5.82
C GLY A 229 17.24 -28.77 4.47
N TYR A 230 17.07 -27.77 3.60
CA TYR A 230 17.84 -27.63 2.35
C TYR A 230 18.66 -26.33 2.32
N LYS A 231 18.06 -25.21 2.73
CA LYS A 231 18.65 -23.88 2.89
C LYS A 231 18.18 -23.28 4.20
N ASP A 232 18.81 -23.71 5.29
CA ASP A 232 18.54 -23.14 6.61
C ASP A 232 19.09 -21.71 6.69
N VAL A 233 18.24 -20.77 7.10
CA VAL A 233 18.60 -19.37 7.33
C VAL A 233 18.42 -19.07 8.81
N PRO A 234 19.48 -18.65 9.53
CA PRO A 234 19.36 -18.30 10.94
C PRO A 234 18.56 -17.01 11.13
N GLY A 235 17.77 -16.93 12.19
CA GLY A 235 17.07 -15.70 12.59
C GLY A 235 15.92 -15.27 11.68
N LEU A 236 15.22 -16.21 11.03
CA LEU A 236 14.06 -15.88 10.17
C LEU A 236 12.89 -15.26 10.93
N ASP A 237 12.80 -15.50 12.24
CA ASP A 237 11.88 -14.83 13.14
C ASP A 237 12.18 -13.32 13.27
N ASP A 238 13.37 -12.87 12.89
CA ASP A 238 13.79 -11.45 12.87
C ASP A 238 14.13 -10.98 11.44
N VAL A 239 13.46 -11.55 10.42
CA VAL A 239 13.67 -11.14 9.03
C VAL A 239 13.20 -9.69 8.80
N GLY A 240 14.12 -8.86 8.33
CA GLY A 240 13.85 -7.47 7.98
C GLY A 240 12.92 -7.30 6.78
N PHE A 241 12.04 -6.30 6.82
CA PHE A 241 11.16 -5.96 5.70
C PHE A 241 11.83 -4.98 4.73
N PRO A 242 11.53 -5.07 3.42
CA PRO A 242 12.26 -4.31 2.41
C PRO A 242 11.89 -2.82 2.40
N ILE A 243 12.87 -2.00 2.04
CA ILE A 243 12.71 -0.57 1.74
C ILE A 243 13.32 -0.33 0.34
N ALA A 244 12.56 0.28 -0.56
CA ALA A 244 13.07 0.74 -1.85
C ALA A 244 13.44 2.22 -1.79
N GLU A 245 14.68 2.56 -2.13
CA GLU A 245 15.11 3.93 -2.38
C GLU A 245 15.07 4.19 -3.88
N ILE A 246 14.03 4.89 -4.33
CA ILE A 246 13.72 5.12 -5.74
C ILE A 246 14.27 6.49 -6.16
N ALA A 247 15.00 6.54 -7.28
CA ALA A 247 15.52 7.76 -7.88
C ALA A 247 14.55 8.33 -8.93
N SER A 248 14.79 9.57 -9.36
CA SER A 248 13.92 10.28 -10.31
C SER A 248 13.89 9.68 -11.72
N ASP A 249 14.84 8.80 -12.05
CA ASP A 249 14.89 8.03 -13.30
C ASP A 249 14.24 6.64 -13.17
N GLY A 250 13.63 6.33 -12.01
CA GLY A 250 13.00 5.05 -11.71
C GLY A 250 13.95 3.93 -11.29
N SER A 251 15.27 4.15 -11.30
CA SER A 251 16.21 3.20 -10.71
C SER A 251 16.00 3.12 -9.19
N CYS A 252 16.30 1.96 -8.59
CA CYS A 252 16.13 1.78 -7.16
C CYS A 252 17.22 0.93 -6.51
N ILE A 253 17.46 1.19 -5.22
CA ILE A 253 18.22 0.30 -4.33
C ILE A 253 17.23 -0.31 -3.32
N VAL A 254 17.26 -1.63 -3.16
CA VAL A 254 16.46 -2.31 -2.13
C VAL A 254 17.35 -2.58 -0.91
N THR A 255 16.93 -2.04 0.23
CA THR A 255 17.51 -2.28 1.55
C THR A 255 16.50 -3.00 2.44
N LYS A 256 16.79 -3.17 3.73
CA LYS A 256 15.88 -3.81 4.70
C LYS A 256 16.02 -3.16 6.08
N ALA A 257 14.93 -3.18 6.83
CA ALA A 257 14.84 -2.69 8.20
C ALA A 257 15.18 -3.75 9.26
#